data_AF-A0A7W4GK00-F1
#
_entry.id   AF-A0A7W4GK00-F1
#
_cell.length_a   1.000
_cell.length_b   1.000
_cell.length_c   1.000
_cell.angle_alpha   90.00
_cell.angle_beta   90.00
_cell.angle_gamma   90.00
#
_symmetry.space_group_name_H-M   'P 1'
#
loop_
_entity.id
_entity.type
_entity.pdbx_description
1 polymer ?
#
loop_
_entity_poly.entity_id
_entity_poly.type
_entity_poly.pdbx_seq_one_letter_code
_entity_poly.pdbx_strand_id
1 'polypeptide(L)'
;MALLQNDWFSTGAAIAVLVGLLPFLKFFHELVSSHKQFKVKNLELLFHSFEKAVNPATKLVVEQQFRLLFKYEANYDEICVLLSSQKPTSTVELYKDGGQYLVCEEGKFRFKDQYVDETKRLREYFYRPLKNFTLYMVSALPAAFLCVALISLVTTTELFELTIGLPNLAWYLILVAFAGLFMRVAYHRITDTHSIKYADELLLNYESDHVKRVELTFWKNISKMIEYDVIRGLFLR
;
A
#
# COMPACT_ATOMS: atom_id res chain seq x y z
N MET A 1 26.73 -35.85 7.97
CA MET A 1 25.30 -35.47 8.10
C MET A 1 25.08 -34.20 8.92
N ALA A 2 25.83 -33.94 10.00
CA ALA A 2 25.65 -32.73 10.82
C ALA A 2 26.03 -31.38 10.14
N LEU A 3 26.97 -31.38 9.18
CA LEU A 3 27.38 -30.17 8.45
C LEU A 3 26.29 -29.61 7.51
N LEU A 4 25.59 -30.49 6.77
CA LEU A 4 24.48 -30.09 5.88
C LEU A 4 23.26 -29.53 6.63
N GLN A 5 23.08 -29.88 7.91
CA GLN A 5 21.94 -29.45 8.71
C GLN A 5 22.13 -28.04 9.29
N ASN A 6 23.37 -27.63 9.58
CA ASN A 6 23.70 -26.26 10.03
C ASN A 6 23.59 -25.24 8.89
N ASP A 7 23.97 -25.61 7.67
CA ASP A 7 23.95 -24.70 6.52
C ASP A 7 22.51 -24.37 6.10
N TRP A 8 21.59 -25.33 6.14
CA TRP A 8 20.18 -25.09 5.80
C TRP A 8 19.49 -24.16 6.80
N PHE A 9 19.77 -24.33 8.09
CA PHE A 9 19.18 -23.49 9.13
C PHE A 9 19.74 -22.05 9.07
N SER A 10 21.05 -21.91 8.82
CA SER A 10 21.71 -20.61 8.62
C SER A 10 21.18 -19.89 7.37
N THR A 11 21.04 -20.62 6.25
CA THR A 11 20.50 -20.08 4.99
C THR A 11 19.04 -19.68 5.15
N GLY A 12 18.23 -20.51 5.82
CA GLY A 12 16.83 -20.20 6.14
C GLY A 12 16.67 -18.97 7.03
N ALA A 13 17.54 -18.83 8.04
CA ALA A 13 17.57 -17.64 8.90
C ALA A 13 17.95 -16.37 8.13
N ALA A 14 18.94 -16.43 7.24
CA ALA A 14 19.33 -15.31 6.39
C ALA A 14 18.19 -14.86 5.46
N ILE A 15 17.48 -15.82 4.84
CA ILE A 15 16.31 -15.55 4.01
C ILE A 15 15.19 -14.90 4.84
N ALA A 16 14.90 -15.42 6.03
CA ALA A 16 13.88 -14.87 6.92
C ALA A 16 14.20 -13.43 7.34
N VAL A 17 15.47 -13.12 7.63
CA VAL A 17 15.91 -11.75 7.94
C VAL A 17 15.73 -10.84 6.72
N LEU A 18 16.15 -11.25 5.53
CA LEU A 18 16.01 -10.45 4.31
C LEU A 18 14.54 -10.14 3.98
N VAL A 19 13.67 -11.14 4.08
CA VAL A 19 12.22 -10.98 3.89
C VAL A 19 11.60 -10.15 5.02
N GLY A 20 12.11 -10.26 6.24
CA GLY A 20 11.65 -9.47 7.39
C GLY A 20 12.07 -8.00 7.37
N LEU A 21 13.18 -7.67 6.69
CA LEU A 21 13.75 -6.32 6.65
C LEU A 21 13.09 -5.40 5.61
N LEU A 22 12.55 -5.98 4.53
CA LEU A 22 11.86 -5.28 3.45
C LEU A 22 10.68 -4.39 3.91
N PRO A 23 9.81 -4.82 4.85
CA PRO A 23 8.77 -3.96 5.43
C PRO A 23 9.32 -2.74 6.18
N PHE A 24 10.51 -2.81 6.77
CA PHE A 24 11.11 -1.67 7.48
C PHE A 24 11.56 -0.57 6.51
N LEU A 25 11.96 -0.91 5.28
CA LEU A 25 12.26 0.09 4.25
C LEU A 25 11.04 0.96 3.89
N LYS A 26 9.83 0.39 3.92
CA LYS A 26 8.58 1.16 3.77
C LYS A 26 8.41 2.17 4.90
N PHE A 27 8.64 1.74 6.14
CA PHE A 27 8.52 2.61 7.32
C PHE A 27 9.44 3.84 7.21
N PHE A 28 10.70 3.65 6.79
CA PHE A 28 11.61 4.77 6.54
C PHE A 28 11.15 5.69 5.42
N HIS A 29 10.62 5.15 4.32
CA HIS A 29 10.06 5.96 3.23
C HIS A 29 8.86 6.80 3.68
N GLU A 30 7.97 6.24 4.51
CA GLU A 30 6.82 6.96 5.06
C GLU A 30 7.24 8.05 6.07
N LEU A 31 8.24 7.78 6.91
CA LEU A 31 8.74 8.73 7.91
C LEU A 31 9.32 10.00 7.25
N VAL A 32 10.06 9.84 6.16
CA VAL A 32 10.63 10.96 5.38
C VAL A 32 9.53 11.78 4.67
N SER A 33 8.35 11.20 4.45
CA SER A 33 7.24 11.88 3.77
C SER A 33 6.39 12.78 4.68
N SER A 34 6.70 12.91 5.97
CA SER A 34 5.83 13.50 7.02
C SER A 34 5.66 15.04 7.01
N HIS A 35 6.35 15.81 6.15
CA HIS A 35 6.19 17.28 6.05
C HIS A 35 4.87 17.75 5.37
N LYS A 36 3.74 17.11 5.65
CA LYS A 36 2.51 17.21 4.83
C LYS A 36 1.62 18.41 5.15
N GLN A 37 1.52 18.84 6.42
CA GLN A 37 0.69 19.99 6.82
C GLN A 37 1.10 21.29 6.12
N PHE A 38 2.42 21.53 5.99
CA PHE A 38 2.94 22.71 5.30
C PHE A 38 2.61 22.71 3.79
N LYS A 39 2.60 21.52 3.16
CA LYS A 39 2.29 21.38 1.73
C LYS A 39 0.82 21.71 1.41
N VAL A 40 -0.10 21.29 2.28
CA VAL A 40 -1.54 21.53 2.10
C VAL A 40 -1.86 23.02 2.21
N LYS A 41 -1.33 23.68 3.23
CA LYS A 41 -1.52 25.13 3.42
C LYS A 41 -0.97 25.95 2.24
N ASN A 42 0.17 25.55 1.68
CA ASN A 42 0.72 26.20 0.48
C ASN A 42 -0.17 26.01 -0.75
N LEU A 43 -0.80 24.84 -0.89
CA LEU A 43 -1.71 24.54 -1.99
C LEU A 43 -3.04 25.29 -1.84
N GLU A 44 -3.59 25.43 -0.64
CA GLU A 44 -4.77 26.27 -0.36
C GLU A 44 -4.53 27.74 -0.72
N LEU A 45 -3.35 28.28 -0.37
CA LEU A 45 -2.96 29.66 -0.74
C LEU A 45 -2.87 29.84 -2.26
N LEU A 46 -2.34 28.85 -2.97
CA LEU A 46 -2.32 28.83 -4.43
C LEU A 46 -3.73 28.77 -5.01
N PHE A 47 -4.59 27.91 -4.48
CA PHE A 47 -5.98 27.77 -4.91
C PHE A 47 -6.76 29.09 -4.78
N HIS A 48 -6.69 29.75 -3.62
CA HIS A 48 -7.33 31.06 -3.40
C HIS A 48 -6.78 32.17 -4.31
N SER A 49 -5.51 32.07 -4.70
CA SER A 49 -4.90 33.04 -5.63
C SER A 49 -5.47 32.90 -7.05
N PHE A 50 -6.01 31.73 -7.40
CA PHE A 50 -6.52 31.39 -8.73
C PHE A 50 -8.04 31.41 -8.87
N GLU A 51 -8.77 31.59 -7.77
CA GLU A 51 -10.24 31.60 -7.70
C GLU A 51 -10.89 32.69 -8.58
N LYS A 52 -10.15 33.73 -8.95
CA LYS A 52 -10.66 34.89 -9.72
C LYS A 52 -10.74 34.72 -11.24
N ALA A 53 -10.17 33.66 -11.83
CA ALA A 53 -10.26 33.40 -13.27
C ALA A 53 -10.10 31.90 -13.59
N VAL A 54 -11.22 31.17 -13.67
CA VAL A 54 -11.26 29.73 -13.98
C VAL A 54 -11.02 29.52 -15.50
N ASN A 55 -9.77 29.65 -15.92
CA ASN A 55 -9.31 29.24 -17.24
C ASN A 55 -8.82 27.77 -17.17
N PRO A 56 -9.04 26.92 -18.19
CA PRO A 56 -8.47 25.57 -18.26
C PRO A 56 -6.96 25.49 -17.99
N ALA A 57 -6.19 26.52 -18.38
CA ALA A 57 -4.76 26.60 -18.05
C ALA A 57 -4.51 26.62 -16.53
N THR A 58 -5.36 27.33 -15.78
CA THR A 58 -5.29 27.43 -14.32
C THR A 58 -5.60 26.09 -13.65
N LYS A 59 -6.56 25.31 -14.20
CA LYS A 59 -6.90 23.98 -13.70
C LYS A 59 -5.70 23.03 -13.78
N LEU A 60 -5.04 23.00 -14.94
CA LEU A 60 -3.84 22.16 -15.15
C LEU A 60 -2.69 22.53 -14.23
N VAL A 61 -2.47 23.83 -13.96
CA VAL A 61 -1.42 24.27 -13.05
C VAL A 61 -1.67 23.76 -11.62
N VAL A 62 -2.93 23.81 -11.15
CA VAL A 62 -3.30 23.29 -9.83
C VAL A 62 -3.10 21.79 -9.75
N GLU A 63 -3.51 21.02 -10.76
CA GLU A 63 -3.29 19.56 -10.84
C GLU A 63 -1.80 19.20 -10.81
N GLN A 64 -0.98 19.91 -11.58
CA GLN A 64 0.47 19.68 -11.61
C GLN A 64 1.14 20.00 -10.28
N GLN A 65 0.78 21.12 -9.65
CA GLN A 65 1.32 21.48 -8.34
C GLN A 65 0.89 20.49 -7.26
N PHE A 66 -0.36 20.04 -7.31
CA PHE A 66 -0.85 19.00 -6.42
C PHE A 66 -0.03 17.72 -6.57
N ARG A 67 0.18 17.27 -7.82
CA ARG A 67 1.04 16.11 -8.11
C ARG A 67 2.46 16.29 -7.60
N LEU A 68 3.06 17.46 -7.75
CA LEU A 68 4.42 17.74 -7.26
C LEU A 68 4.52 17.69 -5.73
N LEU A 69 3.52 18.24 -5.03
CA LEU A 69 3.51 18.29 -3.57
C LEU A 69 3.23 16.92 -2.95
N PHE A 70 2.24 16.20 -3.49
CA PHE A 70 1.69 15.00 -2.88
C PHE A 70 2.11 13.68 -3.54
N LYS A 71 2.74 13.75 -4.73
CA LYS A 71 3.24 12.60 -5.51
C LYS A 71 2.17 11.62 -6.00
N TYR A 72 0.91 12.06 -6.12
CA TYR A 72 -0.16 11.31 -6.77
C TYR A 72 -1.04 12.23 -7.60
N GLU A 73 -1.77 11.63 -8.54
CA GLU A 73 -2.62 12.35 -9.50
C GLU A 73 -4.04 12.49 -8.94
N ALA A 74 -4.62 13.68 -9.11
CA ALA A 74 -6.02 13.99 -8.82
C ALA A 74 -6.47 15.07 -9.80
N ASN A 75 -7.73 15.00 -10.24
CA ASN A 75 -8.32 15.98 -11.12
C ASN A 75 -8.67 17.27 -10.35
N TYR A 76 -8.79 18.37 -11.07
CA TYR A 76 -9.13 19.67 -10.48
C TYR A 76 -10.37 19.62 -9.59
N ASP A 77 -11.44 18.96 -10.03
CA ASP A 77 -12.69 18.87 -9.26
C ASP A 77 -12.49 18.06 -7.97
N GLU A 78 -11.66 17.01 -8.00
CA GLU A 78 -11.32 16.22 -6.81
C GLU A 78 -10.50 17.06 -5.83
N ILE A 79 -9.53 17.83 -6.33
CA ILE A 79 -8.71 18.73 -5.52
C ILE A 79 -9.60 19.78 -4.84
N CYS A 80 -10.55 20.37 -5.56
CA CYS A 80 -11.52 21.31 -4.99
C CYS A 80 -12.28 20.68 -3.81
N VAL A 81 -12.79 19.46 -3.98
CA VAL A 81 -13.53 18.76 -2.92
C VAL A 81 -12.63 18.46 -1.72
N LEU A 82 -11.40 18.00 -1.95
CA LEU A 82 -10.42 17.69 -0.90
C LEU A 82 -10.05 18.90 -0.05
N LEU A 83 -9.84 20.06 -0.70
CA LEU A 83 -9.47 21.30 -0.02
C LEU A 83 -10.66 21.97 0.67
N SER A 84 -11.88 21.70 0.22
CA SER A 84 -13.11 22.21 0.85
C SER A 84 -13.51 21.44 2.10
N SER A 85 -12.75 20.41 2.51
CA SER A 85 -13.05 19.62 3.71
C SER A 85 -12.72 20.39 5.00
N GLN A 86 -13.32 20.00 6.12
CA GLN A 86 -12.99 20.60 7.42
C GLN A 86 -11.55 20.31 7.88
N LYS A 87 -10.93 19.25 7.34
CA LYS A 87 -9.56 18.82 7.68
C LYS A 87 -8.81 18.46 6.39
N PRO A 88 -8.45 19.44 5.54
CA PRO A 88 -7.91 19.20 4.20
C PRO A 88 -6.69 18.30 4.20
N THR A 89 -5.78 18.47 5.17
CA THR A 89 -4.58 17.62 5.26
C THR A 89 -4.91 16.16 5.49
N SER A 90 -5.84 15.86 6.41
CA SER A 90 -6.24 14.48 6.70
C SER A 90 -6.97 13.88 5.50
N THR A 91 -7.84 14.65 4.84
CA THR A 91 -8.59 14.16 3.68
C THR A 91 -7.68 13.87 2.49
N VAL A 92 -6.71 14.76 2.20
CA VAL A 92 -5.70 14.56 1.16
C VAL A 92 -4.88 13.30 1.45
N GLU A 93 -4.48 13.06 2.70
CA GLU A 93 -3.78 11.84 3.08
C GLU A 93 -4.62 10.57 2.91
N LEU A 94 -5.89 10.60 3.31
CA LEU A 94 -6.80 9.47 3.11
C LEU A 94 -7.08 9.23 1.62
N TYR A 95 -7.16 10.29 0.81
CA TYR A 95 -7.38 10.19 -0.63
C TYR A 95 -6.19 9.57 -1.36
N LYS A 96 -4.96 9.79 -0.90
CA LYS A 96 -3.76 9.13 -1.47
C LYS A 96 -3.92 7.61 -1.54
N ASP A 97 -4.40 7.01 -0.45
CA ASP A 97 -4.50 5.55 -0.32
C ASP A 97 -5.91 5.02 -0.63
N GLY A 98 -6.94 5.86 -0.51
CA GLY A 98 -8.35 5.52 -0.76
C GLY A 98 -8.90 5.93 -2.13
N GLY A 99 -8.28 6.90 -2.82
CA GLY A 99 -8.86 7.57 -3.99
C GLY A 99 -9.21 6.65 -5.16
N GLN A 100 -8.46 5.56 -5.35
CA GLN A 100 -8.76 4.56 -6.39
C GLN A 100 -10.14 3.88 -6.23
N TYR A 101 -10.72 3.92 -5.03
CA TYR A 101 -12.03 3.33 -4.73
C TYR A 101 -13.18 4.32 -4.88
N LEU A 102 -12.85 5.60 -5.08
CA LEU A 102 -13.81 6.70 -5.08
C LEU A 102 -13.96 7.28 -6.48
N VAL A 103 -15.08 7.96 -6.68
CA VAL A 103 -15.38 8.85 -7.80
C VAL A 103 -15.86 10.17 -7.23
N CYS A 104 -15.46 11.28 -7.84
CA CYS A 104 -16.02 12.58 -7.54
C CYS A 104 -17.20 12.86 -8.50
N GLU A 105 -18.40 12.90 -7.94
CA GLU A 105 -19.64 13.25 -8.65
C GLU A 105 -20.36 14.36 -7.89
N GLU A 106 -20.86 15.37 -8.61
CA GLU A 106 -21.66 16.45 -8.03
C GLU A 106 -20.97 17.18 -6.85
N GLY A 107 -19.63 17.29 -6.88
CA GLY A 107 -18.85 17.94 -5.83
C GLY A 107 -18.75 17.13 -4.53
N LYS A 108 -19.00 15.81 -4.57
CA LYS A 108 -18.83 14.89 -3.43
C LYS A 108 -18.11 13.63 -3.86
N PHE A 109 -17.39 13.02 -2.93
CA PHE A 109 -16.84 11.68 -3.13
C PHE A 109 -17.94 10.63 -2.90
N ARG A 110 -17.97 9.62 -3.76
CA ARG A 110 -18.78 8.40 -3.61
C ARG A 110 -17.92 7.18 -3.97
N PHE A 111 -18.32 6.00 -3.50
CA PHE A 111 -17.69 4.77 -3.97
C PHE A 111 -17.98 4.53 -5.45
N LYS A 112 -17.00 3.98 -6.18
CA LYS A 112 -17.26 3.42 -7.52
C LYS A 112 -18.36 2.36 -7.45
N ASP A 113 -19.17 2.22 -8.50
CA ASP A 113 -20.29 1.26 -8.58
C ASP A 113 -19.95 -0.16 -8.11
N GLN A 114 -18.74 -0.62 -8.43
CA GLN A 114 -18.24 -1.94 -8.03
C GLN A 114 -18.08 -2.13 -6.50
N TYR A 115 -18.01 -1.04 -5.74
CA TYR A 115 -17.79 -1.00 -4.29
C TYR A 115 -18.97 -0.39 -3.51
N VAL A 116 -20.09 -0.08 -4.18
CA VAL A 116 -21.31 0.41 -3.52
C VAL A 116 -21.91 -0.68 -2.61
N ASP A 117 -21.82 -1.94 -3.01
CA ASP A 117 -22.29 -3.07 -2.18
C ASP A 117 -21.37 -3.33 -0.98
N GLU A 118 -21.94 -3.34 0.22
CA GLU A 118 -21.19 -3.56 1.47
C GLU A 118 -20.48 -4.92 1.51
N THR A 119 -21.09 -5.97 0.94
CA THR A 119 -20.52 -7.32 0.89
C THR A 119 -19.27 -7.37 0.00
N LYS A 120 -19.27 -6.63 -1.12
CA LYS A 120 -18.11 -6.50 -2.01
C LYS A 120 -17.01 -5.67 -1.33
N ARG A 121 -17.37 -4.61 -0.60
CA ARG A 121 -16.43 -3.80 0.19
C ARG A 121 -15.76 -4.62 1.29
N LEU A 122 -16.51 -5.40 2.06
CA LEU A 122 -15.96 -6.29 3.10
C LEU A 122 -15.05 -7.36 2.50
N ARG A 123 -15.44 -7.95 1.37
CA ARG A 123 -14.57 -8.89 0.67
C ARG A 123 -13.26 -8.24 0.25
N GLU A 124 -13.29 -7.06 -0.35
CA GLU A 124 -12.08 -6.33 -0.74
C GLU A 124 -11.21 -5.98 0.47
N TYR A 125 -11.83 -5.60 1.59
CA TYR A 125 -11.16 -5.28 2.85
C TYR A 125 -10.26 -6.42 3.36
N PHE A 126 -10.74 -7.67 3.31
CA PHE A 126 -9.97 -8.83 3.75
C PHE A 126 -9.11 -9.45 2.64
N TYR A 127 -9.65 -9.48 1.42
CA TYR A 127 -9.00 -10.17 0.30
C TYR A 127 -7.76 -9.43 -0.20
N ARG A 128 -7.78 -8.09 -0.27
CA ARG A 128 -6.66 -7.32 -0.81
C ARG A 128 -5.40 -7.39 0.07
N PRO A 129 -5.45 -7.21 1.40
CA PRO A 129 -4.28 -7.40 2.26
C PRO A 129 -3.72 -8.83 2.16
N LEU A 130 -4.60 -9.84 2.14
CA LEU A 130 -4.18 -11.23 2.00
C LEU A 130 -3.53 -11.49 0.63
N LYS A 131 -4.09 -10.94 -0.45
CA LYS A 131 -3.54 -11.02 -1.80
C LYS A 131 -2.20 -10.32 -1.90
N ASN A 132 -2.05 -9.12 -1.34
CA ASN A 132 -0.79 -8.39 -1.36
C ASN A 132 0.28 -9.09 -0.50
N PHE A 133 -0.10 -9.65 0.65
CA PHE A 133 0.80 -10.44 1.49
C PHE A 133 1.25 -11.73 0.79
N THR A 134 0.33 -12.49 0.19
CA THR A 134 0.68 -13.72 -0.53
C THR A 134 1.56 -13.43 -1.74
N LEU A 135 1.24 -12.41 -2.54
CA LEU A 135 2.08 -11.99 -3.66
C LEU A 135 3.44 -11.47 -3.22
N TYR A 136 3.51 -10.79 -2.07
CA TYR A 136 4.76 -10.43 -1.44
C TYR A 136 5.59 -11.67 -1.08
N MET A 137 5.02 -12.65 -0.38
CA MET A 137 5.75 -13.87 0.00
C MET A 137 6.23 -14.66 -1.22
N VAL A 138 5.39 -14.79 -2.24
CA VAL A 138 5.71 -15.49 -3.51
C VAL A 138 6.81 -14.79 -4.30
N SER A 139 7.00 -13.48 -4.14
CA SER A 139 8.07 -12.73 -4.82
C SER A 139 9.33 -12.56 -3.95
N ALA A 140 9.18 -12.33 -2.66
CA ALA A 140 10.28 -12.08 -1.72
C ALA A 140 11.08 -13.35 -1.41
N LEU A 141 10.43 -14.51 -1.26
CA LEU A 141 11.12 -15.77 -0.95
C LEU A 141 12.07 -16.20 -2.09
N PRO A 142 11.65 -16.25 -3.36
CA PRO A 142 12.58 -16.55 -4.46
C PRO A 142 13.69 -15.51 -4.61
N ALA A 143 13.38 -14.22 -4.43
CA ALA A 143 14.39 -13.16 -4.47
C ALA A 143 15.48 -13.37 -3.42
N ALA A 144 15.08 -13.59 -2.16
CA ALA A 144 16.01 -13.79 -1.06
C ALA A 144 16.82 -15.08 -1.24
N PHE A 145 16.19 -16.17 -1.70
CA PHE A 145 16.89 -17.41 -2.05
C PHE A 145 17.93 -17.20 -3.14
N LEU A 146 17.58 -16.51 -4.23
CA LEU A 146 18.52 -16.20 -5.32
C LEU A 146 19.69 -15.32 -4.85
N CYS A 147 19.43 -14.34 -3.98
CA CYS A 147 20.49 -13.51 -3.39
C CYS A 147 21.46 -14.33 -2.53
N VAL A 148 20.96 -15.21 -1.67
CA VAL A 148 21.82 -16.07 -0.84
C VAL A 148 22.59 -17.05 -1.72
N ALA A 149 21.94 -17.67 -2.71
CA ALA A 149 22.58 -18.58 -3.66
C ALA A 149 23.69 -17.87 -4.46
N LEU A 150 23.45 -16.63 -4.90
CA LEU A 150 24.47 -15.80 -5.57
C LEU A 150 25.67 -15.55 -4.67
N ILE A 151 25.45 -15.14 -3.41
CA ILE A 151 26.53 -14.90 -2.45
C ILE A 151 27.32 -16.19 -2.21
N SER A 152 26.65 -17.32 -1.99
CA SER A 152 27.31 -18.62 -1.78
C SER A 152 28.11 -19.07 -3.01
N LEU A 153 27.60 -18.84 -4.22
CA LEU A 153 28.34 -19.16 -5.45
C LEU A 153 29.57 -18.25 -5.58
N VAL A 154 29.43 -16.95 -5.34
CA VAL A 154 30.53 -15.97 -5.41
C VAL A 154 31.65 -16.30 -4.41
N THR A 155 31.32 -16.80 -3.22
CA THR A 155 32.32 -17.13 -2.21
C THR A 155 32.96 -18.50 -2.39
N THR A 156 32.30 -19.42 -3.09
CA THR A 156 32.80 -20.80 -3.29
C THR A 156 33.48 -21.02 -4.63
N THR A 157 33.19 -20.19 -5.63
CA THR A 157 33.83 -20.25 -6.95
C THR A 157 34.86 -19.13 -7.08
N GLU A 158 36.08 -19.48 -7.51
CA GLU A 158 37.07 -18.49 -7.93
C GLU A 158 36.61 -17.87 -9.26
N LEU A 159 35.76 -16.85 -9.16
CA LEU A 159 35.07 -16.17 -10.27
C LEU A 159 35.98 -15.63 -11.38
N PHE A 160 37.29 -15.58 -11.15
CA PHE A 160 38.29 -14.97 -12.03
C PHE A 160 39.26 -15.96 -12.69
N GLU A 161 39.07 -17.29 -12.52
CA GLU A 161 39.87 -18.24 -13.30
C GLU A 161 39.47 -18.21 -14.80
N LEU A 162 40.42 -17.76 -15.62
CA LEU A 162 40.22 -17.27 -17.00
C LEU A 162 39.68 -18.31 -18.00
N THR A 163 39.75 -19.60 -17.70
CA THR A 163 39.38 -20.69 -18.61
C THR A 163 37.90 -21.06 -18.57
N ILE A 164 37.18 -20.67 -17.51
CA ILE A 164 35.74 -20.99 -17.29
C ILE A 164 34.92 -19.71 -16.97
N GLY A 165 35.57 -18.55 -16.82
CA GLY A 165 34.96 -17.32 -16.32
C GLY A 165 33.87 -16.68 -17.19
N LEU A 166 33.96 -16.73 -18.53
CA LEU A 166 33.00 -16.01 -19.39
C LEU A 166 31.57 -16.61 -19.37
N PRO A 167 31.38 -17.94 -19.52
CA PRO A 167 30.06 -18.57 -19.42
C PRO A 167 29.44 -18.44 -18.03
N ASN A 168 30.25 -18.54 -16.98
CA ASN A 168 29.80 -18.39 -15.60
C ASN A 168 29.34 -16.96 -15.33
N LEU A 169 30.04 -15.94 -15.85
CA LEU A 169 29.65 -14.54 -15.74
C LEU A 169 28.26 -14.27 -16.35
N ALA A 170 27.97 -14.84 -17.53
CA ALA A 170 26.65 -14.71 -18.15
C ALA A 170 25.54 -15.33 -17.27
N TRP A 171 25.79 -16.47 -16.65
CA TRP A 171 24.83 -17.12 -15.74
C TRP A 171 24.56 -16.28 -14.48
N TYR A 172 25.60 -15.68 -13.89
CA TYR A 172 25.45 -14.79 -12.73
C TYR A 172 24.65 -13.53 -13.07
N LEU A 173 24.88 -12.92 -14.24
CA LEU A 173 24.11 -11.76 -14.68
C LEU A 173 22.61 -12.09 -14.84
N ILE A 174 22.29 -13.26 -15.39
CA ILE A 174 20.90 -13.73 -15.51
C ILE A 174 20.27 -13.90 -14.12
N LEU A 175 20.97 -14.55 -13.19
CA LEU A 175 20.48 -14.74 -11.81
C LEU A 175 20.26 -13.41 -11.08
N VAL A 176 21.17 -12.44 -11.23
CA VAL A 176 21.02 -11.09 -10.67
C VAL A 176 19.82 -10.38 -11.29
N ALA A 177 19.60 -10.49 -12.60
CA ALA A 177 18.46 -9.89 -13.28
C ALA A 177 17.13 -10.47 -12.75
N PHE A 178 17.03 -11.78 -12.58
CA PHE A 178 15.85 -12.43 -11.99
C PHE A 178 15.63 -12.01 -10.52
N ALA A 179 16.68 -12.01 -9.70
CA ALA A 179 16.60 -11.57 -8.31
C ALA A 179 16.12 -10.10 -8.21
N GLY A 180 16.66 -9.22 -9.06
CA GLY A 180 16.23 -7.83 -9.15
C GLY A 180 14.77 -7.66 -9.57
N LEU A 181 14.30 -8.46 -10.53
CA LEU A 181 12.91 -8.43 -10.98
C LEU A 181 11.96 -8.84 -9.84
N PHE A 182 12.26 -9.94 -9.14
CA PHE A 182 11.46 -10.39 -8.00
C PHE A 182 11.49 -9.39 -6.84
N MET A 183 12.65 -8.81 -6.52
CA MET A 183 12.76 -7.74 -5.53
C MET A 183 11.92 -6.53 -5.89
N ARG A 184 11.92 -6.09 -7.15
CA ARG A 184 11.09 -4.97 -7.62
C ARG A 184 9.60 -5.26 -7.44
N VAL A 185 9.16 -6.47 -7.78
CA VAL A 185 7.76 -6.89 -7.58
C VAL A 185 7.41 -6.91 -6.09
N ALA A 186 8.26 -7.49 -5.24
CA ALA A 186 8.06 -7.55 -3.80
C ALA A 186 7.97 -6.15 -3.18
N TYR A 187 8.87 -5.26 -3.57
CA TYR A 187 8.88 -3.86 -3.13
C TYR A 187 7.59 -3.14 -3.55
N HIS A 188 7.15 -3.28 -4.79
CA HIS A 188 5.90 -2.69 -5.27
C HIS A 188 4.68 -3.19 -4.48
N ARG A 189 4.64 -4.48 -4.12
CA ARG A 189 3.53 -5.06 -3.32
C ARG A 189 3.52 -4.60 -1.87
N ILE A 190 4.68 -4.38 -1.26
CA ILE A 190 4.78 -3.80 0.10
C ILE A 190 4.36 -2.34 0.11
N THR A 191 4.73 -1.59 -0.94
CA THR A 191 4.48 -0.15 -1.05
C THR A 191 3.08 0.19 -1.52
N ASP A 192 2.31 -0.76 -2.06
CA ASP A 192 0.87 -0.62 -2.29
C ASP A 192 0.13 -0.49 -0.96
N THR A 193 -0.01 0.75 -0.49
CA THR A 193 -0.76 1.16 0.70
C THR A 193 -2.24 1.28 0.45
N HIS A 194 -2.70 1.09 -0.79
CA HIS A 194 -4.07 1.40 -1.10
C HIS A 194 -5.05 0.43 -0.43
N SER A 195 -6.03 1.00 0.25
CA SER A 195 -7.03 0.24 1.00
C SER A 195 -8.37 0.94 0.99
N ILE A 196 -9.43 0.15 0.86
CA ILE A 196 -10.81 0.64 0.90
C ILE A 196 -11.15 1.25 2.27
N LYS A 197 -10.40 0.90 3.33
CA LYS A 197 -10.54 1.50 4.66
C LYS A 197 -10.36 3.02 4.64
N TYR A 198 -9.35 3.51 3.91
CA TYR A 198 -9.07 4.93 3.83
C TYR A 198 -10.13 5.68 3.02
N ALA A 199 -10.70 5.02 2.01
CA ALA A 199 -11.83 5.57 1.26
C ALA A 199 -13.08 5.67 2.14
N ASP A 200 -13.34 4.65 2.94
CA ASP A 200 -14.43 4.66 3.91
C ASP A 200 -14.24 5.81 4.91
N GLU A 201 -13.08 5.87 5.58
CA GLU A 201 -12.73 6.93 6.54
C GLU A 201 -12.78 8.34 5.94
N LEU A 202 -12.43 8.48 4.66
CA LEU A 202 -12.58 9.74 3.93
C LEU A 202 -14.06 10.13 3.83
N LEU A 203 -14.95 9.22 3.43
CA LEU A 203 -16.38 9.48 3.37
C LEU A 203 -16.98 9.74 4.76
N LEU A 204 -16.50 9.06 5.81
CA LEU A 204 -16.89 9.32 7.19
C LEU A 204 -16.61 10.78 7.60
N ASN A 205 -15.48 11.34 7.15
CA ASN A 205 -15.11 12.71 7.42
C ASN A 205 -15.99 13.74 6.68
N TYR A 206 -16.69 13.34 5.62
CA TYR A 206 -17.65 14.20 4.89
C TYR A 206 -19.11 14.00 5.34
N GLU A 207 -19.49 12.80 5.79
CA GLU A 207 -20.86 12.44 6.22
C GLU A 207 -20.99 12.35 7.75
N SER A 208 -20.76 13.44 8.48
CA SER A 208 -20.70 13.45 9.95
C SER A 208 -21.97 12.94 10.69
N ASP A 209 -23.07 12.61 9.99
CA ASP A 209 -24.31 12.07 10.56
C ASP A 209 -24.60 10.58 10.25
N HIS A 210 -23.89 9.94 9.31
CA HIS A 210 -24.22 8.56 8.90
C HIS A 210 -23.45 7.46 9.65
N VAL A 211 -22.26 7.81 10.15
CA VAL A 211 -21.26 6.87 10.70
C VAL A 211 -21.56 6.40 12.11
N LYS A 212 -22.05 7.30 12.97
CA LYS A 212 -22.53 6.91 14.30
C LYS A 212 -23.56 5.79 14.19
N ARG A 213 -24.41 5.82 13.15
CA ARG A 213 -25.39 4.77 12.89
C ARG A 213 -24.76 3.47 12.41
N VAL A 214 -23.85 3.52 11.44
CA VAL A 214 -23.26 2.28 10.85
C VAL A 214 -22.34 1.58 11.85
N GLU A 215 -21.48 2.31 12.56
CA GLU A 215 -20.57 1.74 13.56
C GLU A 215 -21.35 1.16 14.76
N LEU A 216 -22.39 1.86 15.24
CA LEU A 216 -23.31 1.32 16.25
C LEU A 216 -24.06 0.07 15.75
N THR A 217 -24.42 0.02 14.46
CA THR A 217 -25.14 -1.13 13.88
C THR A 217 -24.22 -2.34 13.71
N PHE A 218 -22.97 -2.12 13.31
CA PHE A 218 -21.94 -3.16 13.20
C PHE A 218 -21.61 -3.78 14.56
N TRP A 219 -21.33 -2.95 15.57
CA TRP A 219 -21.08 -3.43 16.94
C TRP A 219 -22.29 -4.13 17.55
N LYS A 220 -23.51 -3.64 17.30
CA LYS A 220 -24.75 -4.25 17.76
C LYS A 220 -25.06 -5.59 17.08
N ASN A 221 -24.66 -5.76 15.82
CA ASN A 221 -24.81 -7.03 15.11
C ASN A 221 -23.77 -8.06 15.57
N ILE A 222 -22.53 -7.63 15.82
CA ILE A 222 -21.48 -8.48 16.38
C ILE A 222 -21.83 -8.95 17.80
N SER A 223 -22.34 -8.05 18.66
CA SER A 223 -22.71 -8.41 20.02
C SER A 223 -23.82 -9.47 20.05
N LYS A 224 -24.84 -9.33 19.19
CA LYS A 224 -25.90 -10.34 19.04
C LYS A 224 -25.37 -11.68 18.57
N MET A 225 -24.44 -11.69 17.61
CA MET A 225 -23.91 -12.92 17.06
C MET A 225 -23.10 -13.71 18.12
N ILE A 226 -22.33 -13.00 18.94
CA ILE A 226 -21.58 -13.59 20.06
C ILE A 226 -22.53 -14.12 21.15
N GLU A 227 -23.59 -13.39 21.47
CA GLU A 227 -24.58 -13.80 22.48
C GLU A 227 -25.33 -15.08 22.07
N TYR A 228 -25.71 -15.20 20.79
CA TYR A 228 -26.34 -16.42 20.25
C TYR A 228 -25.41 -17.64 20.28
N ASP A 229 -24.12 -17.48 19.97
CA ASP A 229 -23.15 -18.59 20.02
C ASP A 229 -22.85 -19.05 21.45
N VAL A 230 -22.80 -18.11 22.41
CA VAL A 230 -22.59 -18.43 23.83
C VAL A 230 -23.79 -19.17 24.42
N ILE A 231 -25.03 -18.75 24.12
CA ILE A 231 -26.25 -19.42 24.59
C ILE A 231 -26.37 -20.82 23.99
N ARG A 232 -26.02 -21.00 22.70
CA ARG A 232 -26.05 -22.30 22.02
C ARG A 232 -25.01 -23.27 22.57
N GLY A 233 -23.84 -22.78 23.00
CA GLY A 233 -22.81 -23.60 23.65
C GLY A 233 -23.17 -24.06 25.07
N LEU A 234 -24.05 -23.33 25.76
CA LEU A 234 -24.49 -23.64 27.13
C LEU A 234 -25.67 -24.62 27.19
N PHE A 235 -26.51 -24.70 26.15
CA PHE A 235 -27.65 -25.61 26.09
C PHE A 235 -27.35 -26.98 25.46
N LEU A 236 -26.15 -27.17 24.91
CA LEU A 236 -25.68 -28.43 24.30
C LEU A 236 -24.67 -29.17 25.19
N ARG A 237 -24.61 -28.83 26.49
CA ARG A 237 -23.79 -29.52 27.49
C ARG A 237 -24.63 -30.05 28.63
#